data_AF-A0A9P7F1Q3-F1
#
_entry.id   AF-A0A9P7F1Q3-F1
#
_cell.length_a   1.000
_cell.length_b   1.000
_cell.length_c   1.000
_cell.angle_alpha   90.00
_cell.angle_beta   90.00
_cell.angle_gamma   90.00
#
_symmetry.space_group_name_H-M   'P 1'
#
loop_
_entity.id
_entity.type
_entity.pdbx_description
1 polymer ?
#
loop_
_entity_poly.entity_id
_entity_poly.type
_entity_poly.pdbx_seq_one_letter_code
_entity_poly.pdbx_strand_id
1 'polypeptide(L)'
;QRLFSIATGIDPRSLAMQDSDEFYLFMDMRAEFKWLSYQMTSKRWALATEEYNLRLVKKKGESVVRKNPQALLRALGDIEPKLMNKIIKDDY
;
A
#
# COMPACT_ATOMS: atom_id res chain seq x y z
N GLN A 1 -5.38 9.87 -17.78
CA GLN A 1 -4.63 8.67 -17.35
C GLN A 1 -4.82 7.42 -18.23
N ARG A 2 -5.53 7.47 -19.38
CA ARG A 2 -5.72 6.28 -20.23
C ARG A 2 -4.47 5.86 -21.03
N LEU A 3 -3.63 6.82 -21.44
CA LEU A 3 -2.44 6.56 -22.25
C LEU A 3 -1.41 5.65 -21.55
N PHE A 4 -1.20 5.81 -20.24
CA PHE A 4 -0.29 4.98 -19.45
C PHE A 4 -0.74 3.51 -19.37
N SER A 5 -2.05 3.29 -19.19
CA SER A 5 -2.63 1.95 -19.14
C SER A 5 -2.55 1.25 -20.49
N ILE A 6 -2.79 1.98 -21.58
CA ILE A 6 -2.68 1.45 -22.95
C ILE A 6 -1.23 1.08 -23.28
N ALA A 7 -0.26 1.90 -22.87
CA ALA A 7 1.15 1.67 -23.18
C ALA A 7 1.81 0.57 -22.33
N THR A 8 1.38 0.37 -21.08
CA THR A 8 2.06 -0.53 -20.12
C THR A 8 1.22 -1.74 -19.70
N GLY A 9 -0.07 -1.76 -20.00
CA GLY A 9 -1.01 -2.75 -19.49
C GLY A 9 -1.31 -2.62 -17.99
N ILE A 10 -0.71 -1.64 -17.29
CA ILE A 10 -0.90 -1.44 -15.85
C ILE A 10 -2.07 -0.48 -15.62
N ASP A 11 -3.06 -0.91 -14.82
CA ASP A 11 -4.11 -0.01 -14.34
C ASP A 11 -3.51 1.00 -13.34
N PRO A 12 -3.57 2.32 -13.60
CA PRO A 12 -3.04 3.34 -12.68
C PRO A 12 -3.60 3.24 -11.25
N ARG A 13 -4.82 2.73 -11.08
CA ARG A 13 -5.46 2.53 -9.77
C ARG A 13 -4.81 1.44 -8.93
N SER A 14 -3.99 0.58 -9.55
CA SER A 14 -3.20 -0.43 -8.85
C SER A 14 -1.96 0.15 -8.15
N LEU A 15 -1.56 1.38 -8.49
CA LEU A 15 -0.30 2.00 -8.05
C LEU A 15 -0.42 2.86 -6.79
N ALA A 16 -1.64 3.02 -6.25
CA ALA A 16 -1.89 3.80 -5.05
C ALA A 16 -3.15 3.30 -4.32
N MET A 17 -3.22 3.59 -3.01
CA MET A 17 -4.45 3.41 -2.24
C MET A 17 -5.49 4.42 -2.72
N GLN A 18 -6.68 3.95 -3.05
CA GLN A 18 -7.75 4.75 -3.66
C GLN A 18 -8.72 5.32 -2.63
N ASP A 19 -8.90 4.64 -1.50
CA ASP A 19 -9.90 5.00 -0.51
C ASP A 19 -9.45 4.69 0.93
N SER A 20 -10.28 5.10 1.88
CA SER A 20 -10.03 4.94 3.31
C SER A 20 -9.95 3.48 3.72
N ASP A 21 -10.75 2.58 3.14
CA ASP A 21 -10.75 1.17 3.55
C ASP A 21 -9.46 0.45 3.16
N GLU A 22 -8.94 0.77 1.96
CA GLU A 22 -7.64 0.32 1.49
C GLU A 22 -6.53 0.86 2.42
N PHE A 23 -6.59 2.15 2.75
CA PHE A 23 -5.64 2.76 3.67
C PHE A 23 -5.67 2.14 5.08
N TYR A 24 -6.85 1.92 5.65
CA TYR A 24 -6.97 1.31 6.98
C TYR A 24 -6.52 -0.15 6.96
N LEU A 25 -6.88 -0.92 5.94
CA LEU A 25 -6.37 -2.29 5.77
C LEU A 25 -4.84 -2.29 5.67
N PHE A 26 -4.26 -1.34 4.94
CA PHE A 26 -2.81 -1.18 4.85
C PHE A 26 -2.20 -0.91 6.24
N MET A 27 -2.81 -0.01 7.02
CA MET A 27 -2.32 0.31 8.37
C MET A 27 -2.42 -0.87 9.33
N ASP A 28 -3.52 -1.63 9.29
CA ASP A 28 -3.71 -2.83 10.10
C ASP A 28 -2.63 -3.88 9.78
N MET A 29 -2.42 -4.16 8.49
CA MET A 29 -1.40 -5.11 8.05
C MET A 29 0.02 -4.62 8.33
N ARG A 30 0.29 -3.33 8.16
CA ARG A 30 1.57 -2.73 8.52
C ARG A 30 1.87 -2.95 10.01
N ALA A 31 0.88 -2.78 10.88
CA ALA A 31 1.03 -3.03 12.32
C ALA A 31 1.24 -4.52 12.63
N GLU A 32 0.44 -5.40 12.01
CA GLU A 32 0.52 -6.86 12.18
C GLU A 32 1.88 -7.43 11.76
N PHE A 33 2.34 -7.07 10.56
CA PHE A 33 3.57 -7.58 9.96
C PHE A 33 4.79 -6.71 10.21
N LYS A 34 4.63 -5.61 10.95
CA LYS A 34 5.70 -4.65 11.28
C LYS A 34 6.45 -4.16 10.04
N TRP A 35 5.70 -3.77 9.00
CA TRP A 35 6.32 -3.27 7.77
C TRP A 35 7.03 -1.94 8.02
N LEU A 36 8.34 -1.94 7.76
CA LEU A 36 9.23 -0.79 7.88
C LEU A 36 10.09 -0.70 6.61
N SER A 37 10.23 0.49 6.04
CA SER A 37 10.82 0.67 4.70
C SER A 37 12.22 0.06 4.58
N TYR A 38 13.06 0.27 5.59
CA TYR A 38 14.43 -0.24 5.64
C TYR A 38 14.53 -1.78 5.78
N GLN A 39 13.44 -2.47 6.13
CA GLN A 39 13.39 -3.93 6.23
C GLN A 39 12.72 -4.59 5.01
N MET A 40 12.17 -3.81 4.08
CA MET A 40 11.36 -4.31 2.98
C MET A 40 12.15 -4.35 1.67
N THR A 41 12.66 -5.54 1.34
CA THR A 41 13.27 -5.82 0.03
C THR A 41 12.20 -5.97 -1.06
N SER A 42 12.57 -5.88 -2.34
CA SER A 42 11.64 -6.08 -3.47
C SER A 42 10.86 -7.40 -3.39
N LYS A 43 11.51 -8.48 -2.95
CA LYS A 43 10.87 -9.78 -2.73
C LYS A 43 9.83 -9.74 -1.60
N ARG A 44 10.16 -9.07 -0.48
CA ARG A 44 9.21 -8.89 0.64
C ARG A 44 8.01 -8.07 0.24
N TRP A 45 8.21 -7.03 -0.58
CA TRP A 45 7.11 -6.25 -1.13
C TRP A 45 6.17 -7.07 -2.02
N ALA A 46 6.70 -7.95 -2.86
CA ALA A 46 5.88 -8.84 -3.67
C ALA A 46 4.97 -9.73 -2.80
N LEU A 47 5.55 -10.39 -1.77
CA LEU A 47 4.79 -11.24 -0.84
C LEU A 47 3.77 -10.45 -0.01
N ALA A 48 4.16 -9.29 0.51
CA ALA A 48 3.26 -8.40 1.25
C ALA A 48 2.08 -7.93 0.38
N THR A 49 2.32 -7.66 -0.91
CA THR A 49 1.29 -7.24 -1.86
C THR A 49 0.32 -8.36 -2.18
N GLU A 50 0.81 -9.59 -2.33
CA GLU A 50 -0.03 -10.76 -2.52
C GLU A 50 -0.99 -10.94 -1.34
N GLU A 51 -0.46 -10.94 -0.11
CA GLU A 51 -1.27 -11.05 1.11
C GLU A 51 -2.26 -9.87 1.23
N TYR A 52 -1.82 -8.65 0.93
CA TYR A 52 -2.68 -7.47 0.95
C TYR A 52 -3.85 -7.60 -0.03
N ASN A 53 -3.57 -8.06 -1.26
CA ASN A 53 -4.60 -8.27 -2.28
C ASN A 53 -5.60 -9.36 -1.91
N LEU A 54 -5.15 -10.45 -1.27
CA LEU A 54 -6.03 -11.50 -0.76
C LEU A 54 -7.01 -10.93 0.27
N ARG A 55 -6.51 -10.16 1.24
CA ARG A 55 -7.36 -9.53 2.26
C ARG A 55 -8.25 -8.42 1.68
N LEU A 56 -7.77 -7.67 0.70
CA LEU A 56 -8.55 -6.64 0.01
C LEU A 56 -9.74 -7.25 -0.73
N VAL A 57 -9.53 -8.35 -1.47
CA VAL A 57 -10.61 -9.08 -2.14
C VAL A 57 -11.59 -9.65 -1.12
N LYS A 58 -11.11 -10.19 0.01
CA LYS A 58 -11.99 -10.67 1.08
C LYS A 58 -12.85 -9.55 1.70
N LYS A 59 -12.32 -8.33 1.80
CA LYS A 59 -13.02 -7.18 2.40
C LYS A 59 -13.98 -6.49 1.44
N LYS A 60 -13.62 -6.33 0.16
CA LYS A 60 -14.35 -5.51 -0.82
C LYS A 60 -14.97 -6.30 -1.99
N GLY A 61 -14.71 -7.59 -2.09
CA GLY A 61 -15.18 -8.47 -3.17
C GLY A 61 -14.20 -8.58 -4.34
N GLU A 62 -14.52 -9.46 -5.30
CA GLU A 62 -13.64 -9.83 -6.41
C GLU A 62 -13.45 -8.73 -7.47
N SER A 63 -14.37 -7.77 -7.53
CA SER A 63 -14.31 -6.65 -8.49
C SER A 63 -13.29 -5.57 -8.11
N VAL A 64 -12.65 -5.69 -6.94
CA VAL A 64 -11.67 -4.70 -6.48
C VAL A 64 -10.37 -4.77 -7.29
N VAL A 65 -9.79 -3.61 -7.57
CA VAL A 65 -8.52 -3.52 -8.30
C VAL A 65 -7.38 -3.96 -7.38
N ARG A 66 -6.73 -5.07 -7.74
CA ARG A 66 -5.52 -5.54 -7.05
C ARG A 66 -4.39 -4.53 -7.17
N LYS A 67 -3.62 -4.39 -6.10
CA LYS A 67 -2.51 -3.45 -5.96
C LYS A 67 -1.21 -4.06 -6.44
N ASN A 68 -0.35 -3.17 -6.91
CA ASN A 68 1.05 -3.43 -7.22
C ASN A 68 1.92 -3.12 -5.99
N PRO A 69 3.10 -3.76 -5.83
CA PRO A 69 4.07 -3.41 -4.79
C PRO A 69 4.33 -1.92 -4.61
N GLN A 70 4.29 -1.16 -5.70
CA GLN A 70 4.50 0.28 -5.68
C GLN A 70 3.45 1.03 -4.84
N ALA A 71 2.23 0.52 -4.73
CA ALA A 71 1.17 1.13 -3.92
C ALA A 71 1.52 1.07 -2.43
N LEU A 72 1.97 -0.09 -1.94
CA LEU A 72 2.36 -0.26 -0.54
C LEU A 72 3.63 0.53 -0.22
N LEU A 73 4.61 0.52 -1.12
CA LEU A 73 5.85 1.28 -0.96
C LEU A 73 5.57 2.78 -0.83
N ARG A 74 4.72 3.33 -1.72
CA ARG A 74 4.31 4.75 -1.66
C ARG A 74 3.55 5.06 -0.38
N ALA A 75 2.57 4.23 -0.03
CA ALA A 75 1.80 4.42 1.20
C ALA A 75 2.70 4.44 2.45
N LEU A 76 3.71 3.56 2.50
CA LEU A 76 4.68 3.56 3.59
C LEU A 76 5.58 4.81 3.56
N GLY A 77 6.08 5.19 2.39
CA GLY A 77 6.90 6.39 2.19
C GLY A 77 6.17 7.69 2.52
N ASP A 78 4.84 7.73 2.41
CA ASP A 78 4.03 8.90 2.80
C ASP A 78 3.76 8.95 4.31
N ILE A 79 3.71 7.80 4.99
CA ILE A 79 3.33 7.70 6.41
C ILE A 79 4.54 7.81 7.33
N GLU A 80 5.66 7.18 6.99
CA GLU A 80 6.86 7.18 7.84
C GLU A 80 7.36 8.59 8.17
N PRO A 81 7.47 9.54 7.20
CA PRO A 81 7.86 10.91 7.51
C PRO A 81 6.84 11.63 8.38
N LYS A 82 5.54 11.38 8.20
CA LYS A 82 4.48 11.99 9.01
C LYS A 82 4.55 11.52 10.46
N LEU A 83 4.81 10.23 10.68
CA LEU A 83 5.03 9.65 12.00
C LEU A 83 6.29 10.23 12.66
N MET A 84 7.41 10.29 11.94
CA MET A 84 8.64 10.90 12.47
C MET A 84 8.43 12.36 12.85
N ASN A 85 7.74 13.14 12.01
CA ASN A 85 7.44 14.54 12.30
C ASN A 85 6.55 14.71 13.53
N LYS A 86 5.56 13.83 13.74
CA LYS A 86 4.73 13.83 14.95
C LYS A 86 5.56 13.54 16.21
N ILE A 87 6.45 12.54 16.15
CA ILE A 87 7.35 12.20 17.26
C ILE A 87 8.28 13.38 17.58
N ILE A 88 8.87 14.03 16.58
CA ILE A 88 9.75 15.19 16.76
C ILE A 88 9.00 16.37 17.40
N LYS A 89 7.71 16.51 17.11
CA LYS A 89 6.85 17.59 17.61
C LYS A 89 6.13 17.26 18.93
N ASP A 90 6.31 16.05 19.47
CA ASP A 90 5.57 15.56 20.64
C ASP A 90 4.03 15.59 20.43
N ASP A 91 3.57 15.39 19.17
CA ASP A 91 2.18 15.53 18.72
C ASP A 91 1.56 14.16 18.40
N TYR A 92 1.13 13.45 19.45
CA TYR A 92 0.62 12.07 19.40
C TYR A 92 -0.82 11.98 18.85
#